data_AF-A0A6V7WNT9-F1
#
_entry.id   AF-A0A6V7WNT9-F1
#
_cell.length_a   1.000
_cell.length_b   1.000
_cell.length_c   1.000
_cell.angle_alpha   90.00
_cell.angle_beta   90.00
_cell.angle_gamma   90.00
#
_symmetry.space_group_name_H-M   'P 1'
#
loop_
_entity.id
_entity.type
_entity.pdbx_description
1 polymer ?
#
loop_
_entity_poly.entity_id
_entity_poly.type
_entity_poly.pdbx_seq_one_letter_code
_entity_poly.pdbx_strand_id
1 'polypeptide(L)' 'MGEAKAFGKGILLKDNFESYKLFVALEGCSVEANFGNDLEIKPFKYDISNHLIVTEFY' A
#
# COMPACT_ATOMS: atom_id res chain seq x y z
N MET A 1 10.16 -5.77 16.48
CA MET A 1 9.31 -5.09 15.49
C MET A 1 9.62 -5.73 14.15
N GLY A 2 8.70 -6.49 13.54
CA GLY A 2 9.02 -7.24 12.31
C GLY A 2 9.24 -6.32 11.10
N GLU A 3 10.16 -6.66 10.21
CA GLU A 3 10.46 -5.87 8.99
C GLU A 3 9.25 -5.83 8.03
N ALA A 4 9.03 -4.69 7.37
CA ALA A 4 8.03 -4.60 6.32
C ALA A 4 8.64 -5.09 5.00
N LYS A 5 7.95 -6.02 4.33
CA LYS A 5 8.39 -6.63 3.09
C LYS A 5 7.33 -6.44 2.02
N ALA A 6 7.77 -6.21 0.77
CA ALA A 6 6.86 -6.25 -0.37
C ALA A 6 6.30 -7.66 -0.55
N PHE A 7 4.98 -7.75 -0.73
CA PHE A 7 4.32 -8.94 -1.25
C PHE A 7 3.94 -8.66 -2.71
N GLY A 8 4.08 -9.66 -3.60
CA GLY A 8 4.02 -9.50 -5.06
C GLY A 8 2.73 -8.90 -5.65
N LYS A 9 2.64 -8.90 -6.99
CA LYS A 9 1.68 -8.12 -7.81
C LYS A 9 0.27 -7.90 -7.24
N GLY A 10 -0.12 -6.62 -7.23
CA GLY A 10 -1.52 -6.20 -7.29
C GLY A 10 -2.18 -6.61 -8.61
N ILE A 11 -3.52 -6.68 -8.59
CA ILE A 11 -4.33 -7.05 -9.75
C ILE A 11 -4.13 -6.01 -10.86
N LEU A 12 -3.65 -6.44 -12.03
CA LEU A 12 -3.68 -5.63 -13.24
C LEU A 12 -5.12 -5.62 -13.76
N LEU A 13 -5.80 -4.48 -13.67
CA LEU A 13 -7.11 -4.32 -14.25
C LEU A 13 -7.00 -4.27 -15.78
N LYS A 14 -7.98 -4.87 -16.47
CA LYS A 14 -8.02 -4.87 -17.95
C LYS A 14 -8.21 -3.45 -18.51
N ASP A 15 -8.88 -2.60 -17.74
CA ASP A 15 -9.17 -1.21 -18.07
C ASP A 15 -8.52 -0.29 -17.04
N ASN A 16 -7.96 0.82 -17.52
CA ASN A 16 -7.49 1.88 -16.65
C ASN A 16 -8.68 2.77 -16.25
N PHE A 17 -9.00 2.79 -14.96
CA PHE A 17 -9.98 3.73 -14.42
C PHE A 17 -9.29 5.03 -13.98
N GLU A 18 -9.92 6.17 -14.25
CA GLU A 18 -9.37 7.50 -13.90
C GLU A 18 -9.48 7.82 -12.39
N SER A 19 -10.32 7.09 -11.66
CA SER A 19 -10.53 7.32 -10.24
C SER A 19 -10.57 6.01 -9.46
N TYR A 20 -9.57 5.83 -8.59
CA TYR A 20 -9.57 4.78 -7.59
C TYR A 20 -9.85 5.39 -6.23
N LYS A 21 -10.66 4.70 -5.43
CA LYS A 21 -10.92 5.07 -4.03
C LYS A 21 -10.43 3.94 -3.14
N LEU A 22 -9.71 4.30 -2.07
CA LEU A 22 -9.33 3.33 -1.05
C LEU A 22 -10.58 2.71 -0.41
N PHE A 23 -10.59 1.40 -0.26
CA PHE A 23 -11.68 0.65 0.37
C PHE A 23 -11.12 -0.31 1.42
N VAL A 24 -11.76 -0.37 2.59
CA VAL A 24 -11.45 -1.31 3.65
C VAL A 24 -12.76 -1.82 4.26
N ALA A 25 -12.87 -3.12 4.48
CA ALA A 25 -13.95 -3.76 5.21
C ALA A 25 -13.33 -4.54 6.39
N LEU A 26 -13.94 -4.44 7.57
CA LEU A 26 -13.44 -5.04 8.81
C LEU A 26 -14.49 -5.98 9.38
N GLU A 27 -14.05 -7.13 9.88
CA GLU A 27 -14.90 -8.09 10.59
C GLU A 27 -14.23 -8.45 11.91
N GLY A 28 -14.86 -8.06 13.03
CA GLY A 28 -14.37 -8.39 14.38
C GLY A 28 -13.06 -7.72 14.81
N CYS A 29 -12.59 -6.67 14.12
CA CYS A 29 -11.33 -6.00 14.44
C CYS A 29 -11.39 -4.47 14.25
N SER A 30 -10.41 -3.79 14.83
CA SER A 30 -10.18 -2.36 14.68
C SER A 30 -8.82 -2.13 14.06
N VAL A 31 -8.73 -1.20 13.11
CA VAL A 31 -7.48 -0.80 12.47
C VAL A 31 -7.36 0.71 12.44
N GLU A 32 -6.12 1.18 12.30
CA GLU A 32 -5.81 2.60 12.11
C GLU A 32 -5.15 2.79 10.75
N ALA A 33 -5.69 3.68 9.93
CA ALA A 33 -5.10 4.01 8.64
C ALA A 33 -3.97 5.03 8.80
N ASN A 34 -2.88 4.86 8.05
CA ASN A 34 -1.85 5.87 7.90
C ASN A 34 -1.85 6.37 6.45
N PHE A 35 -2.32 7.60 6.24
CA PHE A 35 -2.33 8.27 4.93
C PHE A 35 -1.11 9.19 4.72
N GLY A 36 -0.15 9.19 5.65
CA GLY A 36 1.02 10.06 5.59
C GLY A 36 0.76 11.49 6.09
N ASN A 37 -0.27 11.70 6.92
CA ASN A 37 -0.58 13.02 7.48
C ASN A 37 0.47 13.52 8.49
N ASP A 38 1.21 12.60 9.12
CA ASP A 38 2.30 12.90 10.05
C ASP A 38 3.35 11.79 9.97
N LEU A 39 4.42 12.03 9.21
CA LEU A 39 5.49 11.05 9.01
C LEU A 39 6.59 11.13 10.07
N GLU A 40 6.64 12.20 10.86
CA GLU A 40 7.62 12.34 11.94
C GLU A 40 7.21 11.46 13.12
N ILE A 41 5.93 11.51 13.49
CA ILE A 41 5.37 10.72 14.59
C ILE A 41 4.96 9.33 14.11
N LYS A 42 4.46 9.21 12.88
CA LYS A 42 3.94 7.96 12.31
C LYS A 42 4.52 7.67 10.92
N PRO A 43 5.82 7.35 10.83
CA PRO A 43 6.43 7.00 9.56
C PRO A 43 5.79 5.75 8.94
N PHE A 44 5.81 5.64 7.62
CA PHE A 44 5.48 4.38 6.97
C PHE A 44 6.47 3.31 7.42
N LYS A 45 5.94 2.15 7.78
CA LYS A 45 6.77 1.00 8.16
C LYS A 45 7.52 0.42 6.95
N TYR A 46 6.96 0.58 5.76
CA TYR A 46 7.54 0.16 4.50
C TYR A 46 8.14 1.38 3.80
N ASP A 47 9.40 1.27 3.39
CA ASP A 47 10.03 2.26 2.51
C ASP A 47 9.63 1.99 1.07
N ILE A 48 8.78 2.87 0.52
CA ILE A 48 8.27 2.75 -0.84
C ILE A 48 9.37 2.84 -1.90
N SER A 49 10.52 3.43 -1.56
CA SER A 49 11.69 3.50 -2.45
C SER A 49 12.27 2.11 -2.75
N ASN A 50 12.02 1.12 -1.87
CA ASN A 50 12.38 -0.28 -2.12
C ASN A 50 11.48 -0.95 -3.17
N HIS A 51 10.37 -0.31 -3.55
CA HIS A 51 9.52 -0.77 -4.62
C HIS A 51 10.11 -0.32 -5.97
N LEU A 52 11.05 -1.10 -6.49
CA LEU A 52 11.53 -0.92 -7.86
C LEU A 52 10.35 -1.20 -8.81
N ILE A 53 9.75 -0.14 -9.35
CA ILE A 53 8.79 -0.18 -10.47
C ILE A 53 9.57 -0.57 -11.73
N VAL A 54 10.20 -1.73 -11.76
CA VAL A 54 11.01 -2.14 -12.89
C VAL A 54 10.75 -3.62 -13.09
N THR A 55 10.23 -3.96 -14.27
CA THR A 55 10.13 -5.30 -14.88
C THR A 55 8.98 -6.24 -14.55
N GLU A 56 8.15 -6.05 -13.51
CA GLU A 56 7.05 -7.01 -13.33
C GLU A 56 5.88 -6.81 -14.30
N PHE A 57 5.65 -5.59 -14.83
CA PHE A 57 4.50 -5.29 -15.70
C PHE A 57 4.84 -4.97 -17.16
N TYR A 58 6.11 -5.08 -17.57
CA TYR A 58 6.56 -4.96 -18.96
C TYR A 58 7.11 -6.29 -19.45
#